data_AF-A0A518B849-F1
#
_entry.id   AF-A0A518B849-F1
#
_cell.length_a   1.000
_cell.length_b   1.000
_cell.length_c   1.000
_cell.angle_alpha   90.00
_cell.angle_beta   90.00
_cell.angle_gamma   90.00
#
_symmetry.space_group_name_H-M   'P 1'
#
loop_
_entity.id
_entity.type
_entity.pdbx_description
1 polymer ?
#
loop_
_entity_poly.entity_id
_entity_poly.type
_entity_poly.pdbx_seq_one_letter_code
_entity_poly.pdbx_strand_id
1 'polypeptide(L)'
;MSEPDATITARLTSPTHAALATIGVLGPGALAIAQRLFRRRVDWNDTPLDQPLYGDFGDRIVDDVVLHLVARAPIPEFVVHCHGGPAMVRSLLVDIEKQGAHLVDWRAYLAHQGKSAIQIEAAEAMSRTISWRSTAILLDQSRGLLDEAFRGIEENPTRDAIDALTRWAPLGRHLVDPWRVVLFGQPNVGKSSLLNALAGFDRAIVTVIEGTTRDLLHATIALDGWSVELIDGAGLRDDAGEIEREGQRRLTALLDEADLAIQVVDLSKPVDPNDVVLADRHQPPLLIGNKVDLTTESEHRSAFATSWSRGETRLIPCSAVTGEGLAQLTPAIVASLIPEIPPPHTPVPFTMRQLDWLAAQRARIT
;
A
#
# COMPACT_ATOMS: atom_id res chain seq x y z
N MET A 1 4.77 28.19 2.56
CA MET A 1 5.53 27.60 3.69
C MET A 1 5.29 28.51 4.87
N SER A 2 4.60 28.02 5.90
CA SER A 2 4.44 28.75 7.17
C SER A 2 5.81 29.09 7.74
N GLU A 3 5.93 30.25 8.41
CA GLU A 3 7.15 30.62 9.12
C GLU A 3 7.52 29.50 10.11
N PRO A 4 8.82 29.15 10.25
CA PRO A 4 9.27 28.04 11.12
C PRO A 4 8.90 28.22 12.61
N ASP A 5 8.48 29.43 13.01
CA ASP A 5 7.99 29.74 14.36
C ASP A 5 6.46 29.89 14.45
N ALA A 6 5.71 29.58 13.38
CA ALA A 6 4.26 29.70 13.39
C ALA A 6 3.62 28.60 14.25
N THR A 7 2.54 28.96 14.96
CA THR A 7 1.69 27.93 15.59
C THR A 7 0.77 27.34 14.54
N ILE A 8 0.74 26.02 14.44
CA ILE A 8 -0.05 25.28 13.46
C ILE A 8 -1.03 24.34 14.15
N THR A 9 -2.09 23.99 13.44
CA THR A 9 -3.06 22.98 13.85
C THR A 9 -3.36 22.04 12.69
N ALA A 10 -3.60 20.76 12.99
CA ALA A 10 -3.99 19.79 11.99
C ALA A 10 -4.96 18.75 12.57
N ARG A 11 -5.89 18.28 11.73
CA ARG A 11 -6.63 17.06 12.01
C ARG A 11 -5.72 15.86 11.71
N LEU A 12 -5.45 15.03 12.72
CA LEU A 12 -4.55 13.87 12.64
C LEU A 12 -5.30 12.56 12.36
N THR A 13 -6.60 12.64 12.10
CA THR A 13 -7.50 11.51 11.82
C THR A 13 -8.20 11.72 10.47
N SER A 14 -8.66 10.63 9.85
CA SER A 14 -9.40 10.67 8.57
C SER A 14 -10.57 11.66 8.64
N PRO A 15 -10.86 12.44 7.57
CA PRO A 15 -11.90 13.48 7.55
C PRO A 15 -13.35 12.98 7.71
N THR A 16 -13.58 11.66 7.68
CA THR A 16 -14.90 11.01 7.69
C THR A 16 -15.62 11.10 9.05
N HIS A 17 -16.88 10.65 9.08
CA HIS A 17 -17.63 10.49 10.32
C HIS A 17 -17.00 9.38 11.16
N ALA A 18 -16.69 9.68 12.41
CA ALA A 18 -16.13 8.73 13.37
C ALA A 18 -16.64 9.04 14.78
N ALA A 19 -16.49 8.09 15.71
CA ALA A 19 -16.78 8.32 17.12
C ALA A 19 -15.83 9.38 17.71
N LEU A 20 -14.55 9.34 17.33
CA LEU A 20 -13.51 10.24 17.81
C LEU A 20 -12.75 10.87 16.64
N ALA A 21 -12.20 12.05 16.89
CA ALA A 21 -11.20 12.69 16.06
C ALA A 21 -10.05 13.21 16.93
N THR A 22 -8.88 13.32 16.33
CA THR A 22 -7.67 13.86 16.96
C THR A 22 -7.26 15.13 16.23
N ILE A 23 -7.02 16.20 16.99
CA ILE A 23 -6.47 17.46 16.51
C ILE A 23 -5.16 17.73 17.26
N GLY A 24 -4.09 17.96 16.52
CA GLY A 24 -2.79 18.35 17.08
C GLY A 24 -2.57 19.85 16.90
N VAL A 25 -1.97 20.49 17.90
CA VAL A 25 -1.54 21.89 17.83
C VAL A 25 -0.09 21.98 18.28
N LEU A 26 0.74 22.60 17.45
CA LEU A 26 2.18 22.64 17.61
C LEU A 26 2.69 24.06 17.35
N GLY A 27 3.60 24.55 18.18
CA GLY A 27 4.24 25.86 18.01
C GLY A 27 4.23 26.72 19.27
N PRO A 28 4.85 27.90 19.24
CA PRO A 28 5.07 28.73 20.44
C PRO A 28 3.76 29.18 21.12
N GLY A 29 2.66 29.30 20.38
CA GLY A 29 1.34 29.64 20.90
C GLY A 29 0.54 28.46 21.44
N ALA A 30 0.95 27.21 21.21
CA ALA A 30 0.11 26.03 21.48
C ALA A 30 -0.32 25.95 22.96
N LEU A 31 0.59 26.22 23.92
CA LEU A 31 0.24 26.19 25.35
C LEU A 31 -0.78 27.28 25.72
N ALA A 32 -0.65 28.48 25.15
CA ALA A 32 -1.60 29.56 25.37
C ALA A 32 -2.98 29.25 24.77
N ILE A 33 -3.03 28.55 23.64
CA ILE A 33 -4.27 28.07 23.03
C ILE A 33 -4.96 27.06 23.96
N ALA A 34 -4.20 26.07 24.46
CA ALA A 34 -4.72 25.07 25.39
C ALA A 34 -5.31 25.72 26.66
N GLN A 35 -4.60 26.67 27.25
CA GLN A 35 -5.04 27.43 28.43
C GLN A 35 -6.33 28.22 28.22
N ARG A 36 -6.58 28.73 27.00
CA ARG A 36 -7.77 29.52 26.67
C ARG A 36 -8.97 28.65 26.33
N LEU A 37 -8.76 27.56 25.60
CA LEU A 37 -9.85 26.74 25.06
C LEU A 37 -10.24 25.59 25.98
N PHE A 38 -9.34 25.09 26.84
CA PHE A 38 -9.64 24.04 27.81
C PHE A 38 -10.18 24.64 29.12
N ARG A 39 -11.41 24.28 29.49
CA ARG A 39 -12.18 24.99 30.52
C ARG A 39 -11.94 24.50 31.95
N ARG A 40 -11.31 23.35 32.11
CA ARG A 40 -10.98 22.80 33.44
C ARG A 40 -9.69 23.43 33.97
N ARG A 41 -9.66 23.73 35.26
CA ARG A 41 -8.46 24.22 35.94
C ARG A 41 -7.37 23.14 35.96
N VAL A 42 -6.24 23.43 35.33
CA VAL A 42 -5.06 22.57 35.22
C VAL A 42 -3.82 23.42 35.52
N ASP A 43 -2.83 22.86 36.20
CA ASP A 43 -1.50 23.47 36.31
C ASP A 43 -0.64 23.05 35.11
N TRP A 44 -0.68 23.86 34.06
CA TRP A 44 0.01 23.58 32.79
C TRP A 44 1.54 23.49 32.89
N ASN A 45 2.12 24.05 33.96
CA ASN A 45 3.57 24.02 34.17
C ASN A 45 4.02 22.70 34.80
N ASP A 46 3.18 22.07 35.61
CA ASP A 46 3.53 20.86 36.35
C ASP A 46 2.93 19.59 35.70
N THR A 47 1.78 19.70 35.02
CA THR A 47 1.02 18.58 34.43
C THR A 47 1.84 17.66 33.50
N PRO A 48 2.22 16.44 33.91
CA PRO A 48 3.07 15.53 33.14
C PRO A 48 2.72 15.42 31.66
N LEU A 49 3.76 15.27 30.83
CA LEU A 49 3.60 14.95 29.41
C LEU A 49 2.85 13.62 29.25
N ASP A 50 2.06 13.52 28.18
CA ASP A 50 1.20 12.39 27.82
C ASP A 50 0.18 11.98 28.91
N GLN A 51 0.01 12.78 29.97
CA GLN A 51 -1.04 12.55 30.95
C GLN A 51 -2.39 13.01 30.38
N PRO A 52 -3.41 12.14 30.36
CA PRO A 52 -4.73 12.51 29.87
C PRO A 52 -5.45 13.46 30.84
N LEU A 53 -5.92 14.58 30.30
CA LEU A 53 -6.73 15.58 30.96
C LEU A 53 -8.15 15.53 30.40
N TYR A 54 -9.10 15.10 31.23
CA TYR A 54 -10.51 15.13 30.88
C TYR A 54 -11.13 16.49 31.23
N GLY A 55 -11.86 17.06 30.27
CA GLY A 55 -12.62 18.29 30.49
C GLY A 55 -13.18 18.85 29.18
N ASP A 56 -13.70 20.06 29.26
CA ASP A 56 -14.39 20.68 28.14
C ASP A 56 -13.42 21.53 27.30
N PHE A 57 -13.56 21.50 25.98
CA PHE A 57 -12.73 22.28 25.06
C PHE A 57 -13.55 22.98 23.98
N GLY A 58 -13.23 24.24 23.70
CA GLY A 58 -13.86 25.06 22.65
C GLY A 58 -14.50 26.34 23.17
N ASP A 59 -14.83 27.24 22.24
CA ASP A 59 -15.45 28.54 22.51
C ASP A 59 -16.90 28.57 22.01
N ARG A 60 -17.11 28.35 20.71
CA ARG A 60 -18.44 28.42 20.07
C ARG A 60 -19.31 27.21 20.39
N ILE A 61 -18.74 26.03 20.17
CA ILE A 61 -19.32 24.74 20.49
C ILE A 61 -18.30 24.05 21.37
N VAL A 62 -18.76 23.63 22.53
CA VAL A 62 -17.94 23.01 23.55
C VAL A 62 -18.08 21.51 23.40
N ASP A 63 -16.96 20.81 23.47
CA ASP A 63 -16.91 19.36 23.45
C ASP A 63 -16.29 18.81 24.72
N ASP A 64 -16.75 17.64 25.14
CA ASP A 64 -16.10 16.86 26.18
C ASP A 64 -14.91 16.13 25.54
N VAL A 65 -13.69 16.43 26.00
CA VAL A 65 -12.45 15.96 25.35
C VAL A 65 -11.50 15.29 26.32
N VAL A 66 -10.56 14.56 25.74
CA VAL A 66 -9.30 14.19 26.40
C VAL A 66 -8.18 14.97 25.73
N LEU A 67 -7.48 15.81 26.50
CA LEU A 67 -6.31 16.55 26.05
C LEU A 67 -5.06 16.01 26.74
N HIS A 68 -3.92 15.95 26.05
CA HIS A 68 -2.62 15.75 26.69
C HIS A 68 -1.57 16.68 26.09
N LEU A 69 -0.59 17.06 26.91
CA LEU A 69 0.59 17.79 26.45
C LEU A 69 1.61 16.79 25.93
N VAL A 70 2.04 16.95 24.67
CA VAL A 70 3.08 16.13 24.05
C VAL A 70 4.46 16.72 24.34
N ALA A 71 4.59 18.05 24.25
CA ALA A 71 5.83 18.76 24.54
C ALA A 71 5.54 20.12 25.17
N ARG A 72 6.43 20.58 26.07
CA ARG A 72 6.39 21.95 26.63
C ARG A 72 7.45 22.87 26.04
N ALA A 73 8.60 22.33 25.63
CA ALA A 73 9.73 23.08 25.11
C ALA A 73 10.63 22.16 24.26
N PRO A 74 11.43 22.72 23.31
CA PRO A 74 11.46 24.12 22.91
C PRO A 74 10.23 24.56 22.12
N ILE A 75 9.53 23.62 21.48
CA ILE A 75 8.31 23.86 20.72
C ILE A 75 7.15 23.17 21.46
N PRO A 76 6.22 23.92 22.07
CA PRO A 76 5.08 23.34 22.75
C PRO A 76 4.15 22.59 21.78
N GLU A 77 3.59 21.48 22.25
CA GLU A 77 2.65 20.65 21.51
C GLU A 77 1.59 20.09 22.46
N PHE A 78 0.32 20.15 22.03
CA PHE A 78 -0.75 19.41 22.67
C PHE A 78 -1.62 18.71 21.63
N VAL A 79 -2.25 17.63 22.07
CA VAL A 79 -3.20 16.87 21.28
C VAL A 79 -4.52 16.80 22.02
N VAL A 80 -5.61 17.05 21.30
CA VAL A 80 -6.97 16.95 21.80
C VAL A 80 -7.73 15.87 21.03
N HIS A 81 -8.35 14.96 21.79
CA HIS A 81 -9.26 13.93 21.29
C HIS A 81 -10.70 14.34 21.60
N CYS A 82 -11.48 14.53 20.55
CA CYS A 82 -12.83 15.07 20.58
C CYS A 82 -13.81 14.14 19.85
N HIS A 83 -15.11 14.43 19.89
CA HIS A 83 -16.10 13.72 19.11
C HIS A 83 -15.84 13.89 17.60
N GLY A 84 -15.85 12.77 16.87
CA GLY A 84 -15.43 12.71 15.46
C GLY A 84 -16.46 13.20 14.43
N GLY A 85 -17.51 13.89 14.87
CA GLY A 85 -18.51 14.50 13.99
C GLY A 85 -17.88 15.63 13.15
N PRO A 86 -18.04 15.66 11.81
CA PRO A 86 -17.38 16.67 10.97
C PRO A 86 -17.72 18.12 11.35
N ALA A 87 -18.93 18.38 11.87
CA ALA A 87 -19.31 19.71 12.35
C ALA A 87 -18.57 20.10 13.64
N MET A 88 -18.41 19.16 14.58
CA MET A 88 -17.68 19.37 15.83
C MET A 88 -16.20 19.68 15.54
N VAL A 89 -15.54 18.80 14.78
CA VAL A 89 -14.12 18.97 14.41
C VAL A 89 -13.88 20.31 13.72
N ARG A 90 -14.75 20.70 12.76
CA ARG A 90 -14.63 22.01 12.10
C ARG A 90 -14.81 23.18 13.08
N SER A 91 -15.72 23.08 14.05
CA SER A 91 -15.92 24.14 15.04
C SER A 91 -14.67 24.32 15.91
N LEU A 92 -14.09 23.22 16.39
CA LEU A 92 -12.90 23.26 17.23
C LEU A 92 -11.67 23.78 16.46
N LEU A 93 -11.50 23.37 15.20
CA LEU A 93 -10.43 23.92 14.34
C LEU A 93 -10.57 25.44 14.15
N VAL A 94 -11.79 25.93 13.88
CA VAL A 94 -12.04 27.38 13.77
C VAL A 94 -11.74 28.12 15.08
N ASP A 95 -12.09 27.54 16.22
CA ASP A 95 -11.79 28.14 17.52
C ASP A 95 -10.28 28.18 17.80
N ILE A 96 -9.54 27.14 17.40
CA ILE A 96 -8.06 27.10 17.46
C ILE A 96 -7.45 28.14 16.51
N GLU A 97 -7.94 28.27 15.28
CA GLU A 97 -7.45 29.26 14.31
C GLU A 97 -7.64 30.69 14.78
N LYS A 98 -8.77 31.00 15.43
CA LYS A 98 -9.02 32.30 16.06
C LYS A 98 -8.01 32.67 17.15
N GLN A 99 -7.37 31.68 17.77
CA GLN A 99 -6.31 31.91 18.76
C GLN A 99 -4.93 32.11 18.12
N GLY A 100 -4.82 32.11 16.79
CA GLY A 100 -3.60 32.41 16.05
C GLY A 100 -2.87 31.18 15.51
N ALA A 101 -3.46 29.98 15.58
CA ALA A 101 -2.91 28.83 14.89
C ALA A 101 -3.30 28.82 13.40
N HIS A 102 -2.46 28.26 12.54
CA HIS A 102 -2.76 28.07 11.13
C HIS A 102 -3.12 26.62 10.84
N LEU A 103 -4.27 26.38 10.21
CA LEU A 103 -4.64 25.04 9.76
C LEU A 103 -3.70 24.58 8.63
N VAL A 104 -3.08 23.42 8.83
CA VAL A 104 -2.23 22.75 7.84
C VAL A 104 -2.68 21.31 7.63
N ASP A 105 -2.20 20.69 6.55
CA ASP A 105 -2.38 19.25 6.39
C ASP A 105 -1.46 18.46 7.34
N TRP A 106 -1.80 17.20 7.57
CA TRP A 106 -1.08 16.36 8.54
C TRP A 106 0.40 16.13 8.16
N ARG A 107 0.79 16.18 6.88
CA ARG A 107 2.21 16.05 6.47
C ARG A 107 2.99 17.28 6.86
N ALA A 108 2.44 18.47 6.62
CA ALA A 108 3.02 19.71 7.08
C ALA A 108 3.13 19.72 8.62
N TYR A 109 2.15 19.17 9.34
CA TYR A 109 2.24 19.00 10.80
C TYR A 109 3.43 18.14 11.23
N LEU A 110 3.62 16.95 10.62
CA LEU A 110 4.77 16.09 10.90
C LEU A 110 6.11 16.76 10.54
N ALA A 111 6.16 17.53 9.46
CA ALA A 111 7.36 18.28 9.08
C ALA A 111 7.75 19.31 10.16
N HIS A 112 6.76 19.99 10.77
CA HIS A 112 7.03 20.91 11.88
C HIS A 112 7.45 20.18 13.17
N GLN A 113 7.08 18.90 13.34
CA GLN A 113 7.63 18.04 14.40
C GLN A 113 9.08 17.59 14.12
N GLY A 114 9.69 18.05 13.01
CA GLY A 114 11.06 17.70 12.63
C GLY A 114 11.19 16.36 11.92
N LYS A 115 10.08 15.78 11.43
CA LYS A 115 10.15 14.58 10.58
C LYS A 115 10.70 14.94 9.21
N SER A 116 11.60 14.10 8.71
CA SER A 116 12.14 14.25 7.36
C SER A 116 11.09 13.92 6.29
N ALA A 117 11.37 14.31 5.03
CA ALA A 117 10.52 13.94 3.91
C ALA A 117 10.38 12.41 3.76
N ILE A 118 11.44 11.65 4.04
CA ILE A 118 11.43 10.18 3.97
C ILE A 118 10.51 9.60 5.06
N GLN A 119 10.59 10.10 6.29
CA GLN A 119 9.74 9.64 7.39
C GLN A 119 8.26 9.93 7.12
N ILE A 120 7.95 11.09 6.53
CA ILE A 120 6.58 11.47 6.15
C ILE A 120 6.07 10.58 5.01
N GLU A 121 6.89 10.34 3.98
CA GLU A 121 6.57 9.41 2.88
C GLU A 121 6.30 8.00 3.40
N ALA A 122 7.09 7.52 4.37
CA ALA A 122 6.89 6.22 4.99
C ALA A 122 5.58 6.15 5.80
N ALA A 123 5.27 7.19 6.58
CA ALA A 123 4.01 7.28 7.32
C ALA A 123 2.79 7.27 6.38
N GLU A 124 2.89 7.98 5.25
CA GLU A 124 1.85 7.96 4.21
C GLU A 124 1.68 6.56 3.61
N ALA A 125 2.76 5.90 3.22
CA ALA A 125 2.71 4.57 2.63
C ALA A 125 2.12 3.54 3.61
N MET A 126 2.49 3.60 4.89
CA MET A 126 1.93 2.73 5.94
C MET A 126 0.42 2.92 6.12
N SER A 127 -0.09 4.14 5.94
CA SER A 127 -1.53 4.42 6.09
C SER A 127 -2.39 3.82 4.96
N ARG A 128 -1.76 3.43 3.85
CA ARG A 128 -2.44 2.94 2.64
C ARG A 128 -2.24 1.45 2.42
N THR A 129 -1.13 0.89 2.87
CA THR A 129 -0.78 -0.50 2.60
C THR A 129 -1.61 -1.47 3.44
N ILE A 130 -2.04 -2.58 2.84
CA ILE A 130 -2.69 -3.71 3.51
C ILE A 130 -1.70 -4.83 3.88
N SER A 131 -0.43 -4.64 3.53
CA SER A 131 0.64 -5.64 3.61
C SER A 131 1.41 -5.49 4.92
N TRP A 132 1.36 -6.51 5.78
CA TRP A 132 2.10 -6.47 7.04
C TRP A 132 3.62 -6.47 6.83
N ARG A 133 4.12 -7.09 5.75
CA ARG A 133 5.56 -7.06 5.41
C ARG A 133 5.97 -5.67 4.91
N SER A 134 5.16 -5.05 4.07
CA SER A 134 5.41 -3.68 3.62
C SER A 134 5.37 -2.71 4.79
N THR A 135 4.39 -2.84 5.69
CA THR A 135 4.32 -2.05 6.93
C THR A 135 5.57 -2.23 7.80
N ALA A 136 6.08 -3.46 7.96
CA ALA A 136 7.29 -3.69 8.75
C ALA A 136 8.52 -2.97 8.16
N ILE A 137 8.71 -3.04 6.84
CA ILE A 137 9.83 -2.35 6.17
C ILE A 137 9.66 -0.83 6.25
N LEU A 138 8.46 -0.32 5.98
CA LEU A 138 8.15 1.11 6.05
C LEU A 138 8.26 1.66 7.48
N LEU A 139 7.97 0.85 8.50
CA LEU A 139 8.12 1.25 9.90
C LEU A 139 9.58 1.57 10.23
N ASP A 140 10.53 0.74 9.77
CA ASP A 140 11.96 1.02 9.93
C ASP A 140 12.35 2.33 9.22
N GLN A 141 11.82 2.57 8.01
CA GLN A 141 12.10 3.82 7.28
C GLN A 141 11.48 5.03 7.99
N SER A 142 10.28 4.89 8.55
CA SER A 142 9.61 5.95 9.33
C SER A 142 10.37 6.33 10.61
N ARG A 143 11.23 5.43 11.11
CA ARG A 143 12.11 5.64 12.25
C ARG A 143 13.45 6.27 11.86
N GLY A 144 13.69 6.53 10.57
CA GLY A 144 14.87 7.24 10.07
C GLY A 144 15.96 6.36 9.48
N LEU A 145 15.71 5.06 9.29
CA LEU A 145 16.74 4.13 8.78
C LEU A 145 17.30 4.55 7.41
N LEU A 146 16.42 4.89 6.47
CA LEU A 146 16.85 5.36 5.14
C LEU A 146 17.47 6.77 5.21
N ASP A 147 17.02 7.63 6.12
CA ASP A 147 17.63 8.96 6.35
C ASP A 147 19.10 8.84 6.78
N GLU A 148 19.41 7.90 7.67
CA GLU A 148 20.78 7.62 8.10
C GLU A 148 21.63 7.11 6.94
N ALA A 149 21.09 6.21 6.11
CA ALA A 149 21.78 5.71 4.93
C ALA A 149 22.07 6.83 3.91
N PHE A 150 21.11 7.73 3.69
CA PHE A 150 21.27 8.87 2.78
C PHE A 150 22.32 9.85 3.30
N ARG A 151 22.30 10.18 4.60
CA ARG A 151 23.32 11.02 5.23
C ARG A 151 24.72 10.43 5.09
N GLY A 152 24.86 9.11 5.28
CA GLY A 152 26.13 8.43 5.08
C GLY A 152 26.68 8.55 3.64
N ILE A 153 25.80 8.50 2.63
CA ILE A 153 26.17 8.74 1.23
C ILE A 153 26.53 10.20 0.99
N GLU A 154 25.85 11.16 1.60
CA GLU A 154 26.20 12.59 1.50
C GLU A 154 27.57 12.89 2.09
N GLU A 155 27.90 12.29 3.24
CA GLU A 155 29.17 12.47 3.93
C GLU A 155 30.33 11.78 3.20
N ASN A 156 30.11 10.56 2.68
CA ASN A 156 31.13 9.78 1.97
C ASN A 156 30.53 9.04 0.76
N PRO A 157 30.39 9.70 -0.39
CA PRO A 157 29.74 9.13 -1.57
C PRO A 157 30.62 8.04 -2.19
N THR A 158 30.14 6.80 -2.15
CA THR A 158 30.78 5.65 -2.82
C THR A 158 29.79 4.97 -3.76
N ARG A 159 30.29 4.45 -4.89
CA ARG A 159 29.47 3.69 -5.83
C ARG A 159 28.83 2.47 -5.15
N ASP A 160 29.60 1.75 -4.33
CA ASP A 160 29.12 0.54 -3.66
C ASP A 160 27.95 0.84 -2.70
N ALA A 161 28.01 1.92 -1.92
CA ALA A 161 26.91 2.29 -1.02
C ALA A 161 25.64 2.68 -1.79
N ILE A 162 25.78 3.41 -2.90
CA ILE A 162 24.64 3.82 -3.74
C ILE A 162 24.04 2.61 -4.45
N ASP A 163 24.88 1.74 -5.02
CA ASP A 163 24.44 0.54 -5.73
C ASP A 163 23.78 -0.46 -4.74
N ALA A 164 24.25 -0.54 -3.49
CA ALA A 164 23.62 -1.36 -2.44
C ALA A 164 22.20 -0.92 -2.08
N LEU A 165 21.92 0.39 -2.02
CA LEU A 165 20.54 0.90 -1.82
C LEU A 165 19.70 0.74 -3.10
N THR A 166 20.28 1.07 -4.25
CA THR A 166 19.58 1.04 -5.54
C THR A 166 19.11 -0.36 -5.91
N ARG A 167 19.84 -1.41 -5.48
CA ARG A 167 19.43 -2.81 -5.65
C ARG A 167 18.02 -3.09 -5.11
N TRP A 168 17.59 -2.40 -4.05
CA TRP A 168 16.28 -2.61 -3.44
C TRP A 168 15.14 -1.83 -4.10
N ALA A 169 15.44 -0.94 -5.06
CA ALA A 169 14.43 -0.13 -5.75
C ALA A 169 13.27 -0.95 -6.37
N PRO A 170 13.50 -2.12 -7.01
CA PRO A 170 12.43 -2.92 -7.58
C PRO A 170 11.43 -3.43 -6.54
N LEU A 171 11.88 -3.75 -5.32
CA LEU A 171 11.00 -4.13 -4.22
C LEU A 171 10.40 -2.90 -3.54
N GLY A 172 11.20 -1.85 -3.37
CA GLY A 172 10.82 -0.61 -2.71
C GLY A 172 9.61 0.07 -3.34
N ARG A 173 9.52 0.11 -4.68
CA ARG A 173 8.32 0.60 -5.37
C ARG A 173 7.04 -0.13 -4.92
N HIS A 174 7.16 -1.43 -4.63
CA HIS A 174 6.02 -2.25 -4.23
C HIS A 174 5.68 -2.19 -2.73
N LEU A 175 6.38 -1.35 -1.96
CA LEU A 175 5.96 -1.00 -0.61
C LEU A 175 4.79 -0.01 -0.65
N VAL A 176 4.72 0.80 -1.71
CA VAL A 176 3.71 1.85 -1.91
C VAL A 176 2.64 1.40 -2.90
N ASP A 177 3.05 0.77 -4.00
CA ASP A 177 2.16 0.25 -5.03
C ASP A 177 2.05 -1.28 -4.94
N PRO A 178 0.87 -1.89 -5.11
CA PRO A 178 0.77 -3.36 -5.11
C PRO A 178 1.54 -3.98 -6.29
N TRP A 179 2.00 -5.22 -6.12
CA TRP A 179 2.47 -6.04 -7.25
C TRP A 179 1.31 -6.35 -8.18
N ARG A 180 1.45 -6.10 -9.48
CA ARG A 180 0.37 -6.30 -10.47
C ARG A 180 0.46 -7.69 -11.08
N VAL A 181 -0.56 -8.50 -10.85
CA VAL A 181 -0.66 -9.87 -11.37
C VAL A 181 -1.84 -9.97 -12.32
N VAL A 182 -1.57 -10.31 -13.57
CA VAL A 182 -2.60 -10.45 -14.60
C VAL A 182 -2.90 -11.92 -14.85
N LEU A 183 -4.17 -12.29 -14.67
CA LEU A 183 -4.69 -13.60 -15.04
C LEU A 183 -5.19 -13.56 -16.49
N PHE A 184 -4.64 -14.41 -17.36
CA PHE A 184 -5.05 -14.52 -18.76
C PHE A 184 -5.29 -15.98 -19.16
N GLY A 185 -5.89 -16.21 -20.33
CA GLY A 185 -6.24 -17.55 -20.81
C GLY A 185 -7.61 -17.58 -21.49
N GLN A 186 -7.99 -18.74 -22.02
CA GLN A 186 -9.24 -18.90 -22.77
C GLN A 186 -10.50 -18.55 -21.93
N PRO A 187 -11.64 -18.30 -22.57
CA PRO A 187 -12.90 -18.07 -21.88
C PRO A 187 -13.29 -19.27 -21.02
N ASN A 188 -13.98 -19.01 -19.91
CA ASN A 188 -14.55 -20.04 -19.04
C ASN A 188 -13.54 -21.03 -18.43
N VAL A 189 -12.22 -20.78 -18.51
CA VAL A 189 -11.18 -21.54 -17.78
C VAL A 189 -11.21 -21.29 -16.26
N GLY A 190 -11.96 -20.27 -15.82
CA GLY A 190 -12.20 -19.96 -14.41
C GLY A 190 -11.27 -18.91 -13.81
N LYS A 191 -10.81 -17.92 -14.60
CA LYS A 191 -10.00 -16.78 -14.15
C LYS A 191 -10.69 -15.96 -13.05
N SER A 192 -11.92 -15.50 -13.28
CA SER A 192 -12.69 -14.74 -12.29
C SER A 192 -12.96 -15.55 -11.02
N SER A 193 -13.27 -16.84 -11.18
CA SER A 193 -13.44 -17.76 -10.06
C SER A 193 -12.16 -17.88 -9.25
N LEU A 194 -11.00 -18.01 -9.90
CA LEU A 194 -9.71 -18.09 -9.24
C LEU A 194 -9.34 -16.79 -8.52
N LEU A 195 -9.59 -15.63 -9.14
CA LEU A 195 -9.42 -14.31 -8.51
C LEU A 195 -10.24 -14.22 -7.23
N ASN A 196 -11.52 -14.56 -7.28
CA ASN A 196 -12.41 -14.56 -6.12
C ASN A 196 -11.95 -15.56 -5.05
N ALA A 197 -11.50 -16.75 -5.48
CA ALA A 197 -11.00 -17.77 -4.58
C ALA A 197 -9.73 -17.29 -3.85
N LEU A 198 -8.76 -16.70 -4.56
CA LEU A 198 -7.55 -16.13 -3.97
C LEU A 198 -7.87 -14.97 -3.01
N ALA A 199 -8.83 -14.10 -3.37
CA ALA A 199 -9.26 -13.01 -2.51
C ALA A 199 -9.94 -13.51 -1.21
N GLY A 200 -10.70 -14.60 -1.28
CA GLY A 200 -11.36 -15.20 -0.12
C GLY A 200 -10.47 -16.14 0.72
N PHE A 201 -9.44 -16.73 0.12
CA PHE A 201 -8.62 -17.78 0.74
C PHE A 201 -7.72 -17.26 1.87
N ASP A 202 -7.13 -16.07 1.72
CA ASP A 202 -6.06 -15.60 2.62
C ASP A 202 -6.47 -14.47 3.60
N ARG A 203 -7.78 -14.33 3.90
CA ARG A 203 -8.32 -13.19 4.70
C ARG A 203 -7.72 -11.85 4.28
N ALA A 204 -7.58 -11.65 2.97
CA ALA A 204 -7.09 -10.40 2.44
C ALA A 204 -8.06 -9.27 2.83
N ILE A 205 -7.53 -8.11 3.24
CA ILE A 205 -8.34 -6.89 3.28
C ILE A 205 -8.65 -6.56 1.83
N VAL A 206 -9.80 -7.02 1.34
CA VAL A 206 -10.24 -6.77 -0.01
C VAL A 206 -10.82 -5.37 -0.05
N THR A 207 -10.12 -4.45 -0.71
CA THR A 207 -10.77 -3.22 -1.19
C THR A 207 -11.31 -3.53 -2.58
N VAL A 208 -12.59 -3.91 -2.65
CA VAL A 208 -13.29 -4.00 -3.94
C VAL A 208 -13.53 -2.56 -4.39
N ILE A 209 -12.77 -2.11 -5.38
CA ILE A 209 -13.21 -0.96 -6.17
C ILE A 209 -14.21 -1.56 -7.15
N GLU A 210 -15.51 -1.40 -6.86
CA GLU A 210 -16.55 -1.75 -7.83
C GLU A 210 -16.38 -0.86 -9.06
N GLY A 211 -15.62 -1.34 -10.05
CA GLY A 211 -15.80 -0.94 -11.43
C GLY A 211 -17.19 -1.40 -11.86
N THR A 212 -17.93 -0.53 -12.55
CA THR A 212 -19.19 -0.93 -13.17
C THR A 212 -18.97 -2.10 -14.13
N THR A 213 -20.02 -2.84 -14.46
CA THR A 213 -20.05 -4.14 -15.18
C THR A 213 -19.60 -4.11 -16.66
N ARG A 214 -18.49 -3.43 -16.96
CA ARG A 214 -17.74 -3.42 -18.22
C ARG A 214 -16.22 -3.32 -18.00
N ASP A 215 -15.78 -3.18 -16.75
CA ASP A 215 -14.39 -2.98 -16.36
C ASP A 215 -13.82 -4.29 -15.80
N LEU A 216 -12.52 -4.53 -16.05
CA LEU A 216 -11.77 -5.69 -15.54
C LEU A 216 -12.06 -5.92 -14.05
N LEU A 217 -12.12 -7.17 -13.60
CA LEU A 217 -12.19 -7.45 -12.16
C LEU A 217 -10.81 -7.20 -11.57
N HIS A 218 -10.72 -6.21 -10.67
CA HIS A 218 -9.53 -5.89 -9.89
C HIS A 218 -9.76 -6.26 -8.43
N ALA A 219 -8.78 -6.89 -7.80
CA ALA A 219 -8.76 -7.11 -6.36
C ALA A 219 -7.37 -6.89 -5.80
N THR A 220 -7.24 -5.91 -4.91
CA THR A 220 -6.03 -5.74 -4.10
C THR A 220 -6.15 -6.64 -2.87
N ILE A 221 -5.21 -7.55 -2.73
CA ILE A 221 -5.18 -8.58 -1.69
C ILE A 221 -3.78 -8.67 -1.05
N ALA A 222 -3.72 -9.24 0.16
CA ALA A 222 -2.44 -9.55 0.80
C ALA A 222 -2.12 -11.04 0.57
N LEU A 223 -1.10 -11.36 -0.23
CA LEU A 223 -0.63 -12.72 -0.47
C LEU A 223 0.71 -12.95 0.24
N ASP A 224 0.78 -13.91 1.17
CA ASP A 224 1.92 -14.13 2.07
C ASP A 224 2.43 -12.82 2.72
N GLY A 225 1.50 -11.92 3.04
CA GLY A 225 1.82 -10.62 3.62
C GLY A 225 2.37 -9.56 2.68
N TRP A 226 2.31 -9.77 1.36
CA TRP A 226 2.65 -8.77 0.33
C TRP A 226 1.40 -8.25 -0.36
N SER A 227 1.39 -6.95 -0.73
CA SER A 227 0.26 -6.34 -1.41
C SER A 227 0.28 -6.71 -2.90
N VAL A 228 -0.79 -7.33 -3.39
CA VAL A 228 -0.91 -7.82 -4.76
C VAL A 228 -2.24 -7.36 -5.34
N GLU A 229 -2.22 -6.73 -6.51
CA GLU A 229 -3.38 -6.44 -7.32
C GLU A 229 -3.57 -7.56 -8.34
N LEU A 230 -4.64 -8.35 -8.16
CA LEU A 230 -5.07 -9.35 -9.14
C LEU A 230 -5.98 -8.69 -10.18
N ILE A 231 -5.68 -8.91 -11.45
CA ILE A 231 -6.44 -8.38 -12.59
C ILE A 231 -6.94 -9.54 -13.45
N ASP A 232 -8.26 -9.64 -13.65
CA ASP A 232 -8.85 -10.63 -14.56
C ASP A 232 -8.90 -10.11 -15.99
N GLY A 233 -8.02 -10.64 -16.85
CA GLY A 233 -7.97 -10.32 -18.27
C GLY A 233 -9.19 -10.80 -19.10
N ALA A 234 -10.17 -11.52 -18.52
CA ALA A 234 -11.39 -11.94 -19.23
C ALA A 234 -12.36 -10.80 -19.59
N GLY A 235 -12.33 -9.67 -18.88
CA GLY A 235 -13.27 -8.56 -19.07
C GLY A 235 -13.15 -7.84 -20.42
N LEU A 236 -12.17 -8.19 -21.26
CA LEU A 236 -11.85 -7.48 -22.51
C LEU A 236 -12.68 -7.92 -23.73
N ARG A 237 -13.83 -8.57 -23.53
CA ARG A 237 -14.76 -8.92 -24.61
C ARG A 237 -15.90 -7.92 -24.63
N ASP A 238 -15.89 -7.03 -25.61
CA ASP A 238 -17.08 -6.29 -25.99
C ASP A 238 -18.01 -7.24 -26.76
N ASP A 239 -19.19 -7.49 -26.19
CA ASP A 239 -20.27 -8.28 -26.78
C ASP A 239 -20.84 -7.58 -28.02
N ALA A 240 -20.15 -7.64 -29.16
CA ALA A 240 -20.70 -7.49 -30.51
C ALA A 240 -19.57 -7.52 -31.54
N GLY A 241 -19.41 -8.64 -32.26
CA GLY A 241 -19.05 -8.75 -33.70
C GLY A 241 -17.84 -8.03 -34.31
N GLU A 242 -17.22 -7.09 -33.61
CA GLU A 242 -16.10 -6.27 -34.03
C GLU A 242 -15.01 -6.31 -32.96
N ILE A 243 -13.80 -6.54 -33.45
CA ILE A 243 -12.49 -6.30 -32.84
C ILE A 243 -11.92 -7.31 -31.81
N GLU A 244 -11.75 -8.57 -32.25
CA GLU A 244 -10.77 -9.50 -31.65
C GLU A 244 -9.35 -8.88 -31.54
N ARG A 245 -8.97 -8.02 -32.49
CA ARG A 245 -7.70 -7.26 -32.44
C ARG A 245 -7.63 -6.28 -31.27
N GLU A 246 -8.75 -5.68 -30.86
CA GLU A 246 -8.77 -4.71 -29.76
C GLU A 246 -8.66 -5.43 -28.43
N GLY A 247 -9.37 -6.55 -28.28
CA GLY A 247 -9.21 -7.44 -27.13
C GLY A 247 -7.77 -7.93 -26.99
N GLN A 248 -7.13 -8.33 -28.09
CA GLN A 248 -5.72 -8.72 -28.09
C GLN A 248 -4.79 -7.54 -27.73
N ARG A 249 -5.01 -6.35 -28.30
CA ARG A 249 -4.22 -5.15 -28.00
C ARG A 249 -4.30 -4.77 -26.52
N ARG A 250 -5.51 -4.80 -25.94
CA ARG A 250 -5.73 -4.49 -24.51
C ARG A 250 -5.11 -5.55 -23.61
N LEU A 251 -5.20 -6.83 -23.95
CA LEU A 251 -4.55 -7.89 -23.19
C LEU A 251 -3.02 -7.73 -23.22
N THR A 252 -2.43 -7.46 -24.39
CA THR A 252 -0.99 -7.19 -24.50
C THR A 252 -0.60 -6.00 -23.63
N ALA A 253 -1.33 -4.89 -23.68
CA ALA A 253 -1.04 -3.72 -22.84
C ALA A 253 -1.10 -4.03 -21.33
N LEU A 254 -2.08 -4.83 -20.88
CA LEU A 254 -2.13 -5.27 -19.48
C LEU A 254 -0.94 -6.17 -19.11
N LEU A 255 -0.56 -7.08 -19.99
CA LEU A 255 0.56 -7.98 -19.75
C LEU A 255 1.91 -7.25 -19.75
N ASP A 256 2.07 -6.20 -20.57
CA ASP A 256 3.27 -5.36 -20.61
C ASP A 256 3.46 -4.55 -19.31
N GLU A 257 2.36 -4.23 -18.62
CA GLU A 257 2.37 -3.53 -17.34
C GLU A 257 2.40 -4.45 -16.11
N ALA A 258 2.26 -5.77 -16.30
CA ALA A 258 2.18 -6.73 -15.22
C ALA A 258 3.58 -7.04 -14.64
N ASP A 259 3.68 -7.17 -13.32
CA ASP A 259 4.86 -7.73 -12.68
C ASP A 259 4.88 -9.26 -12.83
N LEU A 260 3.70 -9.89 -12.95
CA LEU A 260 3.56 -11.31 -13.22
C LEU A 260 2.34 -11.59 -14.10
N ALA A 261 2.59 -12.26 -15.22
CA ALA A 261 1.57 -12.81 -16.09
C ALA A 261 1.33 -14.28 -15.75
N ILE A 262 0.07 -14.66 -15.49
CA ILE A 262 -0.32 -16.02 -15.16
C ILE A 262 -1.35 -16.51 -16.17
N GLN A 263 -1.02 -17.57 -16.90
CA GLN A 263 -2.02 -18.22 -17.75
C GLN A 263 -2.83 -19.21 -16.93
N VAL A 264 -4.15 -19.20 -17.13
CA VAL A 264 -5.08 -20.15 -16.53
C VAL A 264 -5.66 -21.04 -17.64
N VAL A 265 -5.63 -22.35 -17.42
CA VAL A 265 -6.15 -23.37 -18.34
C VAL A 265 -7.13 -24.30 -17.63
N ASP A 266 -8.02 -24.92 -18.38
CA ASP A 266 -9.04 -25.85 -17.86
C ASP A 266 -8.55 -27.31 -17.93
N LEU A 267 -8.21 -27.91 -16.79
CA LEU A 267 -7.73 -29.31 -16.73
C LEU A 267 -8.85 -30.35 -16.82
N SER A 268 -10.12 -29.94 -16.84
CA SER A 268 -11.25 -30.86 -17.03
C SER A 268 -11.42 -31.29 -18.49
N LYS A 269 -10.66 -30.70 -19.41
CA LYS A 269 -10.74 -30.93 -20.86
C LYS A 269 -9.36 -31.29 -21.44
N PRO A 270 -9.32 -31.91 -22.63
CA PRO A 270 -8.09 -32.03 -23.40
C PRO A 270 -7.45 -30.65 -23.66
N VAL A 271 -6.14 -30.63 -23.89
CA VAL A 271 -5.38 -29.40 -24.19
C VAL A 271 -5.99 -28.69 -25.40
N ASP A 272 -6.42 -27.44 -25.22
CA ASP A 272 -6.87 -26.59 -26.32
C ASP A 272 -5.65 -26.06 -27.08
N PRO A 273 -5.55 -26.23 -28.41
CA PRO A 273 -4.47 -25.65 -29.20
C PRO A 273 -4.32 -24.13 -29.01
N ASN A 274 -5.41 -23.41 -28.72
CA ASN A 274 -5.36 -21.98 -28.46
C ASN A 274 -4.72 -21.64 -27.11
N ASP A 275 -4.78 -22.54 -26.12
CA ASP A 275 -4.02 -22.36 -24.86
C ASP A 275 -2.52 -22.44 -25.14
N VAL A 276 -2.09 -23.37 -26.01
CA VAL A 276 -0.69 -23.48 -26.45
C VAL A 276 -0.25 -22.24 -27.25
N VAL A 277 -1.10 -21.71 -28.13
CA VAL A 277 -0.80 -20.48 -28.87
C VAL A 277 -0.64 -19.27 -27.94
N LEU A 278 -1.49 -19.14 -26.91
CA LEU A 278 -1.35 -18.08 -25.90
C LEU A 278 -0.06 -18.25 -25.09
N ALA A 279 0.30 -19.48 -24.76
CA ALA A 279 1.55 -19.84 -24.09
C ALA A 279 2.76 -19.38 -24.87
N ASP A 280 2.83 -19.79 -26.15
CA ASP A 280 3.98 -19.55 -27.00
C ASP A 280 4.15 -18.05 -27.27
N ARG A 281 3.02 -17.33 -27.33
CA ARG A 281 2.99 -15.88 -27.53
C ARG A 281 3.48 -15.10 -26.32
N HIS A 282 3.06 -15.47 -25.12
CA HIS A 282 3.27 -14.66 -23.91
C HIS A 282 4.29 -15.23 -22.92
N GLN A 283 4.72 -16.48 -23.13
CA GLN A 283 5.73 -17.20 -22.35
C GLN A 283 5.55 -17.02 -20.83
N PRO A 284 4.37 -17.35 -20.27
CA PRO A 284 4.11 -17.08 -18.87
C PRO A 284 5.06 -17.89 -17.98
N PRO A 285 5.65 -17.28 -16.92
CA PRO A 285 6.48 -18.01 -15.97
C PRO A 285 5.65 -18.99 -15.11
N LEU A 286 4.34 -18.76 -14.99
CA LEU A 286 3.43 -19.58 -14.20
C LEU A 286 2.17 -19.96 -15.00
N LEU A 287 1.85 -21.25 -15.01
CA LEU A 287 0.63 -21.81 -15.58
C LEU A 287 -0.23 -22.40 -14.47
N ILE A 288 -1.51 -22.02 -14.43
CA ILE A 288 -2.46 -22.56 -13.47
C ILE A 288 -3.45 -23.48 -14.18
N GLY A 289 -3.40 -24.76 -13.82
CA GLY A 289 -4.35 -25.74 -14.29
C GLY A 289 -5.57 -25.79 -13.36
N ASN A 290 -6.64 -25.10 -13.73
CA ASN A 290 -7.84 -24.98 -12.90
C ASN A 290 -8.83 -26.14 -13.13
N LYS A 291 -9.84 -26.23 -12.26
CA LYS A 291 -10.94 -27.21 -12.27
C LYS A 291 -10.52 -28.66 -12.04
N VAL A 292 -9.53 -28.88 -11.19
CA VAL A 292 -9.07 -30.23 -10.86
C VAL A 292 -10.15 -31.09 -10.21
N ASP A 293 -11.16 -30.47 -9.60
CA ASP A 293 -12.33 -31.13 -9.02
C ASP A 293 -13.23 -31.84 -10.04
N LEU A 294 -13.15 -31.43 -11.31
CA LEU A 294 -13.91 -32.01 -12.42
C LEU A 294 -13.13 -33.09 -13.18
N THR A 295 -11.90 -33.41 -12.76
CA THR A 295 -11.08 -34.44 -13.40
C THR A 295 -10.66 -35.53 -12.41
N THR A 296 -10.89 -36.77 -12.80
CA THR A 296 -10.43 -37.97 -12.10
C THR A 296 -9.17 -38.57 -12.71
N GLU A 297 -8.74 -38.06 -13.88
CA GLU A 297 -7.70 -38.69 -14.72
C GLU A 297 -6.33 -38.03 -14.53
N SER A 298 -5.36 -38.84 -14.11
CA SER A 298 -3.93 -38.47 -14.12
C SER A 298 -3.40 -38.14 -15.52
N GLU A 299 -4.06 -38.64 -16.57
CA GLU A 299 -3.63 -38.51 -17.96
C GLU A 299 -3.66 -37.07 -18.49
N HIS A 300 -4.71 -36.29 -18.17
CA HIS A 300 -4.77 -34.89 -18.59
C HIS A 300 -3.67 -34.05 -17.91
N ARG A 301 -3.35 -34.32 -16.64
CA ARG A 301 -2.23 -33.65 -15.94
C ARG A 301 -0.89 -33.97 -16.60
N SER A 302 -0.67 -35.23 -16.96
CA SER A 302 0.54 -35.68 -17.68
C SER A 302 0.62 -35.14 -19.11
N ALA A 303 -0.49 -35.07 -19.83
CA ALA A 303 -0.56 -34.53 -21.19
C ALA A 303 -0.29 -33.01 -21.20
N PHE A 304 -0.83 -32.25 -20.25
CA PHE A 304 -0.49 -30.84 -20.07
C PHE A 304 0.99 -30.66 -19.72
N ALA A 305 1.50 -31.41 -18.73
CA ALA A 305 2.91 -31.36 -18.36
C ALA A 305 3.87 -31.68 -19.51
N THR A 306 3.49 -32.59 -20.43
CA THR A 306 4.31 -32.99 -21.59
C THR A 306 4.17 -32.01 -22.76
N SER A 307 2.99 -31.43 -22.97
CA SER A 307 2.74 -30.47 -24.06
C SER A 307 3.36 -29.11 -23.78
N TRP A 308 3.55 -28.78 -22.51
CA TRP A 308 4.04 -27.49 -22.02
C TRP A 308 5.42 -27.55 -21.37
N SER A 309 6.14 -28.67 -21.48
CA SER A 309 7.51 -28.82 -21.00
C SER A 309 8.55 -28.08 -21.86
N ARG A 310 8.26 -26.84 -22.27
CA ARG A 310 9.19 -25.96 -22.99
C ARG A 310 9.60 -24.83 -22.05
N GLY A 311 10.77 -24.97 -21.44
CA GLY A 311 11.38 -23.94 -20.58
C GLY A 311 11.18 -24.18 -19.07
N GLU A 312 11.16 -23.09 -18.30
CA GLU A 312 11.08 -23.07 -16.83
C GLU A 312 9.65 -22.87 -16.28
N THR A 313 8.63 -22.81 -17.16
CA THR A 313 7.24 -22.55 -16.77
C THR A 313 6.71 -23.64 -15.81
N ARG A 314 6.24 -23.20 -14.64
CA ARG A 314 5.71 -24.11 -13.61
C ARG A 314 4.19 -24.26 -13.75
N LEU A 315 3.70 -25.49 -13.89
CA LEU A 315 2.27 -25.82 -13.84
C LEU A 315 1.84 -26.08 -12.39
N ILE A 316 0.81 -25.38 -11.92
CA ILE A 316 0.19 -25.60 -10.61
C ILE A 316 -1.28 -26.00 -10.80
N PRO A 317 -1.65 -27.24 -10.46
CA PRO A 317 -3.03 -27.69 -10.50
C PRO A 317 -3.82 -27.12 -9.30
N CYS A 318 -5.02 -26.59 -9.55
CA CYS A 318 -5.91 -26.09 -8.51
C CYS A 318 -7.40 -26.21 -8.88
N SER A 319 -8.27 -26.02 -7.89
CA SER A 319 -9.69 -25.79 -8.09
C SER A 319 -10.07 -24.47 -7.40
N ALA A 320 -10.49 -23.51 -8.20
CA ALA A 320 -11.08 -22.27 -7.69
C ALA A 320 -12.41 -22.50 -6.93
N VAL A 321 -13.08 -23.64 -7.14
CA VAL A 321 -14.37 -23.95 -6.52
C VAL A 321 -14.18 -24.61 -5.16
N THR A 322 -13.30 -25.61 -5.07
CA THR A 322 -13.08 -26.36 -3.82
C THR A 322 -11.97 -25.77 -2.95
N GLY A 323 -11.11 -24.92 -3.53
CA GLY A 323 -9.91 -24.38 -2.89
C GLY A 323 -8.70 -25.33 -2.93
N GLU A 324 -8.83 -26.51 -3.52
CA GLU A 324 -7.71 -27.44 -3.73
C GLU A 324 -6.59 -26.74 -4.51
N GLY A 325 -5.32 -26.89 -4.09
CA GLY A 325 -4.18 -26.31 -4.79
C GLY A 325 -3.86 -24.84 -4.46
N LEU A 326 -4.79 -24.10 -3.83
CA LEU A 326 -4.58 -22.66 -3.55
C LEU A 326 -3.44 -22.41 -2.55
N ALA A 327 -3.28 -23.28 -1.54
CA ALA A 327 -2.19 -23.20 -0.57
C ALA A 327 -0.80 -23.34 -1.20
N GLN A 328 -0.67 -24.10 -2.30
CA GLN A 328 0.58 -24.22 -3.06
C GLN A 328 0.74 -23.09 -4.08
N LEU A 329 -0.37 -22.52 -4.55
CA LEU A 329 -0.38 -21.45 -5.53
C LEU A 329 0.14 -20.13 -4.94
N THR A 330 -0.34 -19.71 -3.76
CA THR A 330 0.08 -18.46 -3.12
C THR A 330 1.60 -18.30 -3.00
N PRO A 331 2.36 -19.24 -2.40
CA PRO A 331 3.81 -19.11 -2.29
C PRO A 331 4.52 -19.16 -3.65
N ALA A 332 3.93 -19.81 -4.66
CA ALA A 332 4.51 -19.81 -6.00
C ALA A 332 4.35 -18.46 -6.70
N ILE A 333 3.19 -17.82 -6.57
CA ILE A 333 2.96 -16.45 -7.06
C ILE A 333 3.98 -15.50 -6.40
N VAL A 334 4.12 -15.58 -5.08
CA VAL A 334 5.05 -14.74 -4.31
C VAL A 334 6.51 -14.99 -4.71
N ALA A 335 6.92 -16.24 -4.88
CA ALA A 335 8.28 -16.58 -5.33
C ALA A 335 8.58 -16.08 -6.75
N SER A 336 7.56 -16.00 -7.62
CA SER A 336 7.70 -15.44 -8.97
C SER A 336 7.74 -13.91 -8.97
N LEU A 337 7.06 -13.26 -8.01
CA LEU A 337 7.06 -11.80 -7.87
C LEU A 337 8.31 -11.27 -7.16
N ILE A 338 8.73 -11.95 -6.10
CA ILE A 338 9.66 -11.41 -5.11
C ILE A 338 10.90 -12.29 -5.06
N PRO A 339 11.95 -11.95 -5.85
CA PRO A 339 13.14 -12.77 -5.94
C PRO A 339 13.98 -12.73 -4.66
N GLU A 340 13.94 -11.60 -3.93
CA GLU A 340 14.73 -11.39 -2.72
C GLU A 340 13.95 -10.55 -1.71
N ILE A 341 13.98 -10.97 -0.44
CA ILE A 341 13.38 -10.23 0.67
C ILE A 341 14.51 -9.54 1.45
N PRO A 342 14.43 -8.23 1.70
CA PRO A 342 15.45 -7.54 2.47
C PRO A 342 15.53 -8.12 3.88
N PRO A 343 16.75 -8.34 4.42
CA PRO A 343 16.93 -8.64 5.83
C PRO A 343 16.27 -7.57 6.72
N PRO A 344 15.88 -7.90 7.97
CA PRO A 344 15.40 -6.91 8.91
C PRO A 344 16.36 -5.72 9.03
N HIS A 345 15.82 -4.51 9.20
CA HIS A 345 16.60 -3.26 9.31
C HIS A 345 17.48 -2.97 8.09
N THR A 346 17.02 -3.33 6.90
CA THR A 346 17.63 -2.90 5.64
C THR A 346 17.02 -1.56 5.19
N PRO A 347 17.84 -0.54 4.86
CA PRO A 347 17.34 0.68 4.23
C PRO A 347 16.88 0.38 2.80
N VAL A 348 15.63 0.71 2.51
CA VAL A 348 15.00 0.43 1.21
C VAL A 348 14.44 1.73 0.65
N PRO A 349 14.92 2.24 -0.50
CA PRO A 349 14.29 3.38 -1.17
C PRO A 349 12.99 2.95 -1.85
N PHE A 350 11.91 3.71 -1.64
CA PHE A 350 10.54 3.33 -2.00
C PHE A 350 9.75 4.42 -2.74
N THR A 351 10.33 5.59 -2.97
CA THR A 351 9.69 6.65 -3.79
C THR A 351 10.58 7.08 -4.95
N MET A 352 9.98 7.58 -6.03
CA MET A 352 10.75 8.03 -7.20
C MET A 352 11.72 9.16 -6.85
N ARG A 353 11.31 10.09 -5.97
CA ARG A 353 12.18 11.17 -5.47
C ARG A 353 13.47 10.63 -4.83
N GLN A 354 13.37 9.55 -4.06
CA GLN A 354 14.52 8.92 -3.41
C GLN A 354 15.43 8.25 -4.44
N LEU A 355 14.86 7.60 -5.45
CA LEU A 355 15.61 6.96 -6.54
C LEU A 355 16.31 7.98 -7.43
N ASP A 356 15.64 9.08 -7.77
CA ASP A 356 16.22 10.20 -8.52
C ASP A 356 17.41 10.81 -7.77
N TRP A 357 17.29 10.93 -6.45
CA TRP A 357 18.37 11.39 -5.60
C TRP A 357 19.57 10.43 -5.64
N LEU A 358 19.35 9.11 -5.52
CA LEU A 358 20.43 8.11 -5.63
C LEU A 358 21.10 8.13 -7.01
N ALA A 359 20.31 8.25 -8.08
CA ALA A 359 20.82 8.36 -9.45
C ALA A 359 21.68 9.63 -9.62
N ALA A 360 21.25 10.76 -9.05
CA ALA A 360 22.03 12.00 -9.06
C ALA A 360 23.35 11.86 -8.30
N GLN A 361 23.38 11.17 -7.15
CA GLN A 361 24.64 10.90 -6.44
C GLN A 361 25.56 9.98 -7.26
N ARG A 362 25.01 8.95 -7.91
CA ARG A 362 25.77 8.02 -8.75
C ARG A 362 26.45 8.72 -9.92
N ALA A 363 25.75 9.67 -10.54
CA ALA A 363 26.25 10.48 -11.65
C ALA A 363 27.39 11.43 -11.24
N ARG A 364 27.51 11.81 -9.96
CA ARG A 364 28.58 12.69 -9.47
C ARG A 364 29.92 11.97 -9.22
N ILE A 365 29.88 10.65 -9.06
CA ILE A 365 31.06 9.80 -8.80
C ILE A 365 31.61 9.19 -10.10
N THR A 366 30.83 9.24 -11.19
CA THR A 366 31.24 8.81 -12.53
C THR A 366 31.97 9.95 -13.23
#